data_AF-A0A2N9MG86-F1
#
_entry.id   AF-A0A2N9MG86-F1
#
_cell.length_a   1.000
_cell.length_b   1.000
_cell.length_c   1.000
_cell.angle_alpha   90.00
_cell.angle_beta   90.00
_cell.angle_gamma   90.00
#
_symmetry.space_group_name_H-M   'P 1'
#
loop_
_entity.id
_entity.type
_entity.pdbx_description
1 polymer ?
#
loop_
_entity_poly.entity_id
_entity_poly.type
_entity_poly.pdbx_seq_one_letter_code
_entity_poly.pdbx_strand_id
1 'polypeptide(L)'
;MGSDCRLISAECITGEEIRQRRELVSWTQYDLSRATGISRSRLSEIECGHVQPPPDELRKVERAVRLAAEQRSRDFERVFSAPAAAAVATGGGQ
;
A
#
# COMPACT_ATOMS: atom_id res chain seq x y z
N MET A 1 -23.27 -15.93 3.88
CA MET A 1 -22.14 -15.98 2.93
C MET A 1 -22.42 -14.98 1.83
N GLY A 2 -21.43 -14.11 1.58
CA GLY A 2 -21.57 -12.93 0.73
C GLY A 2 -21.84 -13.26 -0.73
N SER A 3 -22.52 -12.34 -1.39
CA SER A 3 -22.51 -12.08 -2.83
C SER A 3 -23.58 -11.03 -3.09
N ASP A 4 -23.19 -9.78 -3.37
CA ASP A 4 -23.86 -8.92 -4.36
C ASP A 4 -23.17 -7.55 -4.43
N CYS A 5 -21.91 -7.53 -4.88
CA CYS A 5 -21.37 -6.34 -5.53
C CYS A 5 -21.64 -6.51 -7.03
N ARG A 6 -22.86 -6.17 -7.48
CA ARG A 6 -23.27 -6.30 -8.88
C ARG A 6 -22.59 -5.24 -9.74
N LEU A 7 -21.67 -5.70 -10.58
CA LEU A 7 -21.51 -5.30 -11.98
C LEU A 7 -21.70 -3.81 -12.31
N ILE A 8 -20.67 -2.97 -12.12
CA ILE A 8 -20.29 -1.92 -13.09
C ILE A 8 -18.76 -1.78 -13.06
N SER A 9 -18.12 -2.27 -14.14
CA SER A 9 -16.81 -1.93 -14.70
C SER A 9 -15.92 -0.94 -13.92
N ALA A 10 -15.10 -1.47 -13.00
CA ALA A 10 -13.73 -1.09 -12.60
C ALA A 10 -13.44 -1.74 -11.23
N GLU A 11 -12.49 -2.67 -11.15
CA GLU A 11 -12.01 -3.40 -9.96
C GLU A 11 -12.62 -3.01 -8.60
N CYS A 12 -13.64 -3.73 -8.12
CA CYS A 12 -14.02 -3.65 -6.71
C CYS A 12 -13.06 -4.53 -5.88
N ILE A 13 -12.11 -3.89 -5.19
CA ILE A 13 -11.22 -4.57 -4.26
C ILE A 13 -11.99 -5.05 -3.01
N THR A 14 -11.82 -6.30 -2.60
CA THR A 14 -12.47 -6.85 -1.39
C THR A 14 -11.69 -6.47 -0.12
N GLY A 15 -12.33 -6.58 1.05
CA GLY A 15 -11.67 -6.40 2.34
C GLY A 15 -10.45 -7.32 2.52
N GLU A 16 -10.58 -8.57 2.08
CA GLU A 16 -9.49 -9.54 2.09
C GLU A 16 -8.33 -9.13 1.16
N GLU A 17 -8.64 -8.68 -0.05
CA GLU A 17 -7.63 -8.22 -1.01
C GLU A 17 -6.89 -6.97 -0.50
N ILE A 18 -7.60 -6.04 0.18
CA ILE A 18 -6.98 -4.91 0.88
C ILE A 18 -5.95 -5.40 1.91
N ARG A 19 -6.35 -6.39 2.73
CA ARG A 19 -5.47 -6.97 3.74
C ARG A 19 -4.23 -7.60 3.11
N GLN A 20 -4.40 -8.43 2.07
CA GLN A 20 -3.29 -9.11 1.40
C GLN A 20 -2.30 -8.10 0.83
N ARG A 21 -2.78 -7.09 0.09
CA ARG A 21 -1.91 -6.05 -0.48
C ARG A 21 -1.22 -5.21 0.58
N ARG A 22 -1.90 -4.90 1.69
CA ARG A 22 -1.31 -4.21 2.84
C ARG A 22 -0.17 -5.04 3.45
N GLU A 23 -0.36 -6.34 3.61
CA GLU A 23 0.65 -7.25 4.15
C GLU A 23 1.85 -7.42 3.19
N LEU A 24 1.62 -7.44 1.88
CA LEU A 24 2.69 -7.49 0.86
C LEU A 24 3.65 -6.29 0.96
N VAL A 25 3.12 -5.11 1.31
CA VAL A 25 3.93 -3.90 1.52
C VAL A 25 4.42 -3.75 2.97
N SER A 26 4.21 -4.77 3.80
CA SER A 26 4.49 -4.81 5.25
C SER A 26 3.89 -3.63 6.03
N TRP A 27 2.76 -3.11 5.58
CA TRP A 27 2.05 -2.06 6.30
C TRP A 27 1.18 -2.67 7.41
N THR A 28 1.15 -2.00 8.55
CA THR A 28 0.20 -2.29 9.61
C THR A 28 -1.15 -1.60 9.32
N GLN A 29 -2.22 -2.03 10.00
CA GLN A 29 -3.49 -1.29 9.96
C GLN A 29 -3.33 0.17 10.44
N TYR A 30 -2.32 0.45 11.28
CA TYR A 30 -2.01 1.80 11.73
C TYR A 30 -1.44 2.66 10.60
N ASP A 31 -0.55 2.10 9.78
CA ASP A 31 0.03 2.82 8.63
C ASP A 31 -1.05 3.14 7.60
N LEU A 32 -1.93 2.17 7.32
CA LEU A 32 -3.07 2.39 6.44
C LEU A 32 -4.05 3.42 7.02
N SER A 33 -4.26 3.42 8.34
CA SER A 33 -5.08 4.40 9.04
C SER A 33 -4.52 5.82 8.88
N ARG A 34 -3.20 5.99 9.05
CA ARG A 34 -2.54 7.28 8.83
C ARG A 34 -2.62 7.74 7.37
N ALA A 35 -2.49 6.82 6.42
CA ALA A 35 -2.52 7.15 4.99
C ALA A 35 -3.92 7.54 4.49
N THR A 36 -4.96 6.94 5.04
CA THR A 36 -6.35 7.10 4.56
C THR A 36 -7.19 8.04 5.43
N GLY A 37 -6.77 8.28 6.67
CA GLY A 37 -7.57 8.96 7.70
C GLY A 37 -8.71 8.11 8.26
N ILE A 38 -8.81 6.84 7.87
CA ILE A 38 -9.83 5.91 8.37
C ILE A 38 -9.35 5.30 9.68
N SER A 39 -10.22 5.15 10.67
CA SER A 39 -9.84 4.59 11.96
C SER A 39 -9.42 3.12 11.84
N ARG A 40 -8.47 2.68 12.67
CA ARG A 40 -8.02 1.27 12.70
C ARG A 40 -9.16 0.28 12.90
N SER A 41 -10.10 0.58 13.79
CA SER A 41 -11.26 -0.29 14.05
C SER A 41 -12.10 -0.47 12.79
N ARG A 42 -12.39 0.62 12.08
CA ARG A 42 -13.16 0.58 10.82
C ARG A 42 -12.40 -0.16 9.72
N LEU A 43 -11.08 0.04 9.62
CA LEU A 43 -10.24 -0.75 8.70
C LEU A 43 -10.30 -2.25 9.02
N SER A 44 -10.28 -2.64 10.30
CA SER A 44 -10.42 -4.04 10.68
C SER A 44 -11.79 -4.61 10.31
N GLU A 45 -12.86 -3.85 10.50
CA GLU A 45 -14.21 -4.27 10.10
C GLU A 45 -14.33 -4.42 8.57
N ILE A 46 -13.70 -3.52 7.82
CA ILE A 46 -13.63 -3.60 6.35
C ILE A 46 -12.84 -4.83 5.91
N GLU A 47 -11.64 -5.05 6.48
CA GLU A 47 -10.77 -6.19 6.13
C GLU A 47 -11.42 -7.54 6.45
N CYS A 48 -12.17 -7.63 7.56
CA CYS A 48 -12.92 -8.82 7.94
C CYS A 48 -14.25 -8.99 7.18
N GLY A 49 -14.65 -8.03 6.35
CA GLY A 49 -15.93 -8.05 5.63
C GLY A 49 -17.15 -7.84 6.53
N HIS A 50 -16.97 -7.30 7.74
CA HIS A 50 -18.06 -6.95 8.65
C HIS A 50 -18.76 -5.65 8.21
N VAL A 51 -18.04 -4.74 7.56
CA VAL A 51 -18.57 -3.46 7.07
C VAL A 51 -18.20 -3.27 5.61
N GLN A 52 -19.18 -2.93 4.78
CA GLN A 52 -18.95 -2.46 3.41
C GLN A 52 -18.66 -0.95 3.46
N PRO A 53 -17.45 -0.49 3.07
CA PRO A 53 -17.15 0.93 3.06
C PRO A 53 -17.90 1.65 1.93
N PRO A 54 -18.20 2.95 2.07
CA PRO A 54 -18.71 3.75 0.97
C PRO A 54 -17.66 3.83 -0.16
N PRO A 55 -18.08 4.09 -1.41
CA PRO A 55 -17.19 4.07 -2.57
C PRO A 55 -16.02 5.06 -2.45
N ASP A 56 -16.23 6.20 -1.78
CA ASP A 56 -15.17 7.18 -1.49
C ASP A 56 -14.07 6.63 -0.57
N GLU A 57 -14.45 5.94 0.51
CA GLU A 57 -13.49 5.32 1.42
C GLU A 57 -12.75 4.17 0.73
N LEU A 58 -13.47 3.36 -0.05
CA LEU A 58 -12.88 2.27 -0.81
C LEU A 58 -11.78 2.77 -1.76
N ARG A 59 -12.06 3.84 -2.51
CA ARG A 59 -11.08 4.48 -3.40
C ARG A 59 -9.87 5.04 -2.66
N LYS A 60 -10.06 5.59 -1.44
CA LYS A 60 -8.95 6.07 -0.61
C LYS A 60 -8.05 4.92 -0.18
N VAL A 61 -8.64 3.82 0.30
CA VAL A 61 -7.91 2.62 0.73
C VAL A 61 -7.16 2.00 -0.44
N GLU A 62 -7.83 1.78 -1.57
CA GLU A 62 -7.24 1.23 -2.78
C GLU A 62 -6.04 2.07 -3.24
N ARG A 63 -6.23 3.40 -3.34
CA ARG A 63 -5.16 4.32 -3.73
C ARG A 63 -4.00 4.28 -2.73
N ALA A 64 -4.27 4.28 -1.43
CA ALA A 64 -3.23 4.28 -0.41
C ALA A 64 -2.36 3.02 -0.50
N VAL A 65 -2.99 1.85 -0.63
CA VAL A 65 -2.28 0.57 -0.74
C VAL A 65 -1.50 0.47 -2.07
N ARG A 66 -2.06 0.98 -3.18
CA ARG A 66 -1.35 1.01 -4.46
C ARG A 66 -0.09 1.88 -4.41
N LEU A 67 -0.23 3.10 -3.86
CA LEU A 67 0.91 4.02 -3.69
C LEU A 67 1.97 3.44 -2.74
N ALA A 68 1.56 2.72 -1.70
CA ALA A 68 2.47 2.00 -0.81
C ALA A 68 3.33 0.98 -1.56
N ALA A 69 2.71 0.20 -2.43
CA ALA A 69 3.39 -0.81 -3.23
C ALA A 69 4.37 -0.17 -4.21
N GLU A 70 3.92 0.86 -4.94
CA GLU A 70 4.77 1.64 -5.86
C GLU A 70 5.98 2.25 -5.13
N GLN A 71 5.77 2.83 -3.94
CA GLN A 71 6.83 3.44 -3.14
C GLN A 71 7.86 2.41 -2.69
N ARG A 72 7.40 1.25 -2.21
CA ARG A 72 8.29 0.17 -1.79
C ARG A 72 9.15 -0.36 -2.94
N SER A 73 8.59 -0.48 -4.14
CA SER A 73 9.37 -0.85 -5.34
C SER A 73 10.44 0.19 -5.65
N ARG A 74 10.14 1.49 -5.53
CA ARG A 74 11.15 2.55 -5.74
C ARG A 74 12.24 2.55 -4.68
N ASP A 75 11.87 2.35 -3.42
CA ASP A 75 12.85 2.32 -2.33
C ASP A 75 13.80 1.13 -2.47
N PHE A 76 13.30 -0.02 -2.92
CA PHE A 76 14.13 -1.16 -3.27
C PHE A 76 15.09 -0.83 -4.41
N GLU A 77 14.61 -0.21 -5.49
CA GLU A 77 15.47 0.21 -6.60
C GLU A 77 16.56 1.19 -6.14
N ARG A 78 16.25 2.12 -5.25
CA ARG A 78 17.26 3.08 -4.72
C ARG A 78 18.34 2.42 -3.87
N VAL A 79 18.00 1.38 -3.12
CA VAL A 79 18.98 0.63 -2.32
C VAL A 79 19.93 -0.14 -3.24
N PHE A 80 19.44 -0.69 -4.34
CA PHE A 80 20.24 -1.46 -5.30
C PHE A 80 20.94 -0.59 -6.37
N SER A 81 20.43 0.62 -6.63
CA SER A 81 20.90 1.57 -7.65
C SER A 81 21.55 2.82 -7.04
N ALA A 82 22.09 2.72 -5.83
CA ALA A 82 23.09 3.68 -5.39
C ALA A 82 24.30 3.55 -6.34
N PRO A 83 24.81 4.65 -6.93
CA PRO A 83 25.90 4.52 -7.88
C PRO A 83 27.13 3.97 -7.17
N ALA A 84 27.78 2.98 -7.79
CA ALA A 84 29.11 2.50 -7.45
C ALA A 84 30.22 3.59 -7.57
N ALA A 85 29.85 4.88 -7.64
CA ALA A 85 30.70 6.02 -8.00
C ALA A 85 31.13 6.88 -6.80
N ALA A 86 31.23 6.30 -5.59
CA ALA A 86 31.87 6.96 -4.45
C ALA A 86 33.20 6.32 -4.04
N ALA A 87 33.78 5.46 -4.89
CA ALA A 87 35.01 4.73 -4.61
C ALA A 87 35.99 4.77 -5.79
N VAL A 88 36.46 5.96 -6.21
CA VAL A 88 37.75 6.15 -6.92
C VAL A 88 37.94 7.62 -7.31
N ALA A 89 38.62 8.36 -6.43
CA ALA A 89 39.47 9.50 -6.77
C ALA A 89 40.52 9.56 -5.65
N THR A 90 41.42 8.58 -5.61
CA THR A 90 42.79 8.65 -6.13
C THR A 90 43.61 9.71 -5.40
N GLY A 91 44.54 9.23 -4.57
CA GLY A 91 45.63 10.03 -4.04
C GLY A 91 46.59 10.51 -5.14
N GLY A 92 47.12 11.70 -4.91
CA GLY A 92 48.30 12.30 -5.51
C GLY A 92 48.54 13.55 -4.67
N GLY A 93 49.54 13.61 -3.80
CA GLY A 93 50.94 13.52 -4.16
C GLY A 93 51.42 14.94 -4.48
N GLN A 94 51.88 15.64 -3.44
CA GLN A 94 53.16 16.35 -3.35
C GLN A 94 53.40 16.75 -1.90
#